data_AF-A0A3N1IZH7-F1
#
_entry.id   AF-A0A3N1IZH7-F1
#
_cell.length_a   1.000
_cell.length_b   1.000
_cell.length_c   1.000
_cell.angle_alpha   90.00
_cell.angle_beta   90.00
_cell.angle_gamma   90.00
#
_symmetry.space_group_name_H-M   'P 1'
#
loop_
_entity.id
_entity.type
_entity.pdbx_description
1 polymer ?
#
loop_
_entity_poly.entity_id
_entity_poly.type
_entity_poly.pdbx_seq_one_letter_code
_entity_poly.pdbx_strand_id
1 'polypeptide(L)'
;MFCRHCGYTVRDEDKYCNECGGKLSAPENGAITAGDRSINTQNSTITNSSIHTGDNYNNSNNINPDILNLRREFVRLPWSAEGKLGESSGFLTLGTIGSIASIVGIVLPYLTSFKYIPHFLFPVLALSVMMLFLPTVLKRHRFSPFLGLKNLEYGKDGKIYLTRISCDCPWCGTEMKLRMVGPKEDRSQLLICLRNPGMHRILFDPTVMPDIEK
;
A
#
# COMPACT_ATOMS: atom_id res chain seq x y z
N MET A 1 13.11 29.37 39.99
CA MET A 1 12.64 28.38 38.98
C MET A 1 12.87 26.94 39.46
N PHE A 2 12.43 25.90 38.73
CA PHE A 2 12.72 24.49 39.06
C PHE A 2 13.71 23.87 38.06
N CYS A 3 14.64 23.05 38.54
CA CYS A 3 15.56 22.33 37.66
C CYS A 3 14.80 21.28 36.84
N ARG A 4 14.89 21.33 35.49
CA ARG A 4 14.21 20.36 34.61
C ARG A 4 14.75 18.93 34.71
N HIS A 5 15.91 18.75 35.33
CA HIS A 5 16.57 17.44 35.43
C HIS A 5 16.24 16.69 36.74
N CYS A 6 16.06 17.41 37.86
CA CYS A 6 15.81 16.80 39.18
C CYS A 6 14.64 17.41 39.95
N GLY A 7 14.02 18.48 39.46
CA GLY A 7 12.87 19.14 40.10
C GLY A 7 13.20 20.02 41.30
N TYR A 8 14.48 20.16 41.70
CA TYR A 8 14.88 21.00 42.82
C TYR A 8 14.61 22.49 42.56
N THR A 9 14.25 23.23 43.60
CA THR A 9 14.00 24.68 43.52
C THR A 9 15.32 25.43 43.47
N VAL A 10 15.55 26.17 42.39
CA VAL A 10 16.80 26.90 42.15
C VAL A 10 16.52 28.39 42.04
N ARG A 11 17.50 29.23 42.43
CA ARG A 11 17.37 30.68 42.32
C ARG A 11 17.54 31.07 40.86
N ASP A 12 16.89 32.14 40.43
CA ASP A 12 16.86 32.54 39.02
C ASP A 12 18.23 33.04 38.51
N GLU A 13 19.18 33.26 39.42
CA GLU A 13 20.55 33.69 39.16
C GLU A 13 21.52 32.50 38.94
N ASP A 14 21.12 31.29 39.32
CA ASP A 14 21.98 30.11 39.33
C ASP A 14 22.19 29.58 37.90
N LYS A 15 23.45 29.48 37.46
CA LYS A 15 23.80 28.94 36.12
C LYS A 15 23.77 27.41 36.07
N TYR A 16 23.82 26.76 37.23
CA TYR A 16 23.84 25.31 37.40
C TYR A 16 23.00 24.94 38.62
N CYS A 17 22.38 23.75 38.60
CA CYS A 17 21.64 23.25 39.75
C CYS A 17 22.61 22.79 40.84
N ASN A 18 22.47 23.34 42.04
CA ASN A 18 23.35 23.04 43.17
C ASN A 18 23.23 21.59 43.67
N GLU A 19 22.13 20.89 43.35
CA GLU A 19 21.89 19.54 43.83
C GLU A 19 22.36 18.45 42.86
N CYS A 20 22.19 18.64 41.55
CA CYS A 20 22.55 17.64 40.54
C CYS A 20 23.65 18.07 39.57
N GLY A 21 24.14 19.31 39.67
CA GLY A 21 25.15 19.88 38.78
C GLY A 21 24.66 20.20 37.35
N GLY A 22 23.39 19.96 37.04
CA GLY A 22 22.83 20.18 35.70
C GLY A 22 22.83 21.66 35.30
N LYS A 23 23.29 21.96 34.08
CA LYS A 23 23.31 23.34 33.55
C LYS A 23 21.88 23.88 33.40
N LEU A 24 21.62 25.04 33.96
CA LEU A 24 20.35 25.75 33.83
C LEU A 24 20.49 26.70 32.65
N SER A 25 20.05 26.27 31.47
CA SER A 25 20.11 27.10 30.27
C SER A 25 19.24 28.34 30.46
N ALA A 26 19.84 29.53 30.39
CA ALA A 26 19.09 30.77 30.21
C ALA A 26 18.23 30.64 28.93
N PRO A 27 17.05 31.27 28.85
CA PRO A 27 16.20 31.15 27.67
C PRO A 27 16.92 31.76 26.47
N GLU A 28 17.37 30.91 25.53
CA GLU A 28 17.82 31.37 24.22
C GLU A 28 16.60 31.92 23.48
N ASN A 29 16.62 33.23 23.24
CA ASN A 29 15.65 33.89 22.38
C ASN A 29 15.69 33.26 20.99
N GLY A 30 14.66 32.50 20.62
CA GLY A 30 14.45 32.07 19.24
C GLY A 30 14.17 30.58 18.99
N ALA A 31 13.83 29.79 20.01
CA ALA A 31 13.42 28.40 19.77
C ALA A 31 12.05 28.33 19.07
N ILE A 32 12.04 28.20 17.75
CA ILE A 32 10.85 27.83 16.97
C ILE A 32 10.60 26.34 17.19
N THR A 33 9.47 25.99 17.80
CA THR A 33 8.99 24.61 17.85
C THR A 33 8.00 24.40 16.71
N ALA A 34 8.42 23.67 15.68
CA ALA A 34 7.57 23.33 14.54
C ALA A 34 6.79 22.03 14.82
N GLY A 35 5.47 22.07 14.64
CA GLY A 35 4.61 20.89 14.60
C GLY A 35 4.29 20.47 13.16
N ASP A 36 3.53 19.38 12.99
CA ASP A 36 3.07 18.92 11.68
C ASP A 36 2.24 20.00 10.97
N ARG A 37 2.57 20.27 9.70
CA ARG A 37 1.92 21.27 8.82
C ARG A 37 2.07 22.74 9.28
N SER A 38 3.22 23.12 9.82
CA SER A 38 3.51 24.53 10.16
C SER A 38 4.42 25.21 9.13
N ILE A 39 4.14 26.49 8.83
CA ILE A 39 5.08 27.41 8.20
C ILE A 39 5.57 28.35 9.30
N ASN A 40 6.86 28.30 9.58
CA ASN A 40 7.48 29.16 10.59
C ASN A 40 8.44 30.13 9.91
N THR A 41 8.26 31.41 10.18
CA THR A 41 9.16 32.46 9.75
C THR A 41 9.69 33.18 10.99
N GLN A 42 10.99 33.47 11.01
CA GLN A 42 11.61 34.26 12.06
C GLN A 42 12.28 35.46 11.43
N ASN A 43 12.00 36.64 11.99
CA ASN A 43 12.61 37.90 11.59
C ASN A 43 12.50 38.22 10.08
N SER A 44 11.37 37.87 9.46
CA SER A 44 11.09 38.09 8.03
C SER A 44 9.70 38.70 7.83
N THR A 45 9.56 39.58 6.85
CA THR A 45 8.28 40.24 6.52
C THR A 45 7.81 39.78 5.13
N ILE A 46 6.61 39.20 5.05
CA ILE A 46 6.00 38.81 3.78
C ILE A 46 5.02 39.90 3.38
N THR A 47 5.33 40.67 2.33
CA THR A 47 4.48 41.75 1.81
C THR A 47 4.05 41.45 0.38
N ASN A 48 2.87 41.97 -0.02
CA ASN A 48 2.29 41.84 -1.37
C ASN A 48 2.29 40.41 -1.94
N SER A 49 2.15 39.39 -1.09
CA SER A 49 2.20 37.99 -1.48
C SER A 49 0.94 37.27 -1.01
N SER A 50 0.36 36.42 -1.87
CA SER A 50 -0.62 35.42 -1.47
C SER A 50 0.10 34.13 -1.11
N ILE A 51 0.16 33.81 0.19
CA ILE A 51 0.65 32.51 0.63
C ILE A 51 -0.48 31.51 0.47
N HIS A 52 -0.53 30.85 -0.69
CA HIS A 52 -1.40 29.68 -0.88
C HIS A 52 -0.69 28.46 -0.30
N THR A 53 -0.90 28.18 0.98
CA THR A 53 -0.71 26.82 1.51
C THR A 53 -1.80 25.98 0.89
N GLY A 54 -1.48 25.32 -0.23
CA GLY A 54 -2.41 24.69 -1.15
C GLY A 54 -3.69 24.19 -0.52
N ASP A 55 -4.83 24.49 -1.14
CA ASP A 55 -6.09 23.80 -0.87
C ASP A 55 -5.74 22.32 -0.71
N ASN A 56 -6.02 21.77 0.46
CA ASN A 56 -5.73 20.38 0.74
C ASN A 56 -6.73 19.52 -0.05
N TYR A 57 -6.58 19.45 -1.38
CA TYR A 57 -7.24 18.45 -2.23
C TYR A 57 -6.80 17.03 -1.83
N ASN A 58 -5.80 16.91 -0.95
CA ASN A 58 -5.40 15.70 -0.23
C ASN A 58 -6.33 15.34 0.96
N ASN A 59 -7.56 15.88 1.01
CA ASN A 59 -8.66 15.16 1.67
C ASN A 59 -9.12 13.92 0.85
N SER A 60 -8.32 13.51 -0.14
CA SER A 60 -8.31 12.20 -0.79
C SER A 60 -8.37 11.01 0.16
N ASN A 61 -8.04 11.19 1.45
CA ASN A 61 -8.16 10.18 2.49
C ASN A 61 -9.50 10.20 3.25
N ASN A 62 -10.38 11.19 3.03
CA ASN A 62 -11.63 11.36 3.78
C ASN A 62 -12.82 11.65 2.87
N ILE A 63 -12.81 11.07 1.67
CA ILE A 63 -13.98 11.05 0.79
C ILE A 63 -14.81 9.84 1.19
N ASN A 64 -16.07 10.07 1.53
CA ASN A 64 -16.99 8.97 1.82
C ASN A 64 -17.08 8.06 0.57
N PRO A 65 -16.72 6.78 0.65
CA PRO A 65 -16.83 5.86 -0.48
C PRO A 65 -18.24 5.80 -1.07
N ASP A 66 -19.30 6.11 -0.32
CA ASP A 66 -20.68 6.09 -0.81
C ASP A 66 -20.95 7.12 -1.93
N ILE A 67 -20.18 8.23 -1.97
CA ILE A 67 -20.32 9.22 -3.04
C ILE A 67 -19.53 8.80 -4.29
N LEU A 68 -18.57 7.89 -4.12
CA LEU A 68 -17.84 7.30 -5.21
C LEU A 68 -18.72 6.16 -5.70
N ASN A 69 -19.37 6.34 -6.86
CA ASN A 69 -20.09 5.27 -7.54
C ASN A 69 -19.10 4.15 -7.95
N LEU A 70 -18.59 3.39 -6.99
CA LEU A 70 -17.58 2.36 -7.13
C LEU A 70 -18.19 1.23 -7.94
N ARG A 71 -17.50 0.86 -9.02
CA ARG A 71 -17.90 -0.19 -9.94
C ARG A 71 -16.81 -1.24 -9.99
N ARG A 72 -17.21 -2.49 -9.77
CA ARG A 72 -16.39 -3.68 -9.96
C ARG A 72 -16.75 -4.29 -11.32
N GLU A 73 -15.80 -4.28 -12.24
CA GLU A 73 -15.91 -4.95 -13.54
C GLU A 73 -15.11 -6.25 -13.53
N PHE A 74 -15.72 -7.34 -13.98
CA PHE A 74 -15.02 -8.61 -14.15
C PHE A 74 -14.35 -8.65 -15.53
N VAL A 75 -13.04 -8.91 -15.54
CA VAL A 75 -12.26 -8.94 -16.78
C VAL A 75 -12.58 -10.22 -17.53
N ARG A 76 -13.15 -10.11 -18.73
CA ARG A 76 -13.40 -11.27 -19.59
C ARG A 76 -12.08 -11.95 -19.97
N LEU A 77 -11.98 -13.23 -19.65
CA LEU A 77 -10.87 -14.11 -19.99
C LEU A 77 -11.28 -15.03 -21.14
N PRO A 78 -10.33 -15.52 -21.97
CA PRO A 78 -10.64 -16.46 -23.05
C PRO A 78 -11.38 -17.72 -22.59
N TRP A 79 -11.16 -18.13 -21.34
CA TRP A 79 -11.77 -19.31 -20.72
C TRP A 79 -12.83 -18.97 -19.65
N SER A 80 -13.10 -17.69 -19.37
CA SER A 80 -14.12 -17.29 -18.38
C SER A 80 -14.70 -15.91 -18.69
N ALA A 81 -15.99 -15.88 -19.04
CA ALA A 81 -16.73 -14.64 -19.25
C ALA A 81 -16.93 -13.83 -17.95
N GLU A 82 -16.83 -14.49 -16.79
CA GLU A 82 -17.04 -13.88 -15.46
C GLU A 82 -15.73 -13.44 -14.79
N GLY A 83 -14.60 -13.50 -15.51
CA GLY A 83 -13.30 -13.19 -14.95
C GLY A 83 -12.82 -14.15 -13.86
N LYS A 84 -13.46 -15.32 -13.73
CA LYS A 84 -13.01 -16.40 -12.85
C LYS A 84 -11.69 -16.95 -13.39
N LEU A 85 -10.64 -16.87 -12.59
CA LEU A 85 -9.35 -17.50 -12.89
C LEU A 85 -9.39 -18.99 -12.55
N GLY A 86 -10.03 -19.35 -11.44
CA GLY A 86 -10.15 -20.72 -10.98
C GLY A 86 -10.53 -20.80 -9.50
N GLU A 87 -10.65 -22.03 -9.01
CA GLU A 87 -10.85 -22.30 -7.59
C GLU A 87 -9.53 -22.33 -6.86
N SER A 88 -9.50 -21.78 -5.65
CA SER A 88 -8.32 -21.77 -4.79
C SER A 88 -7.75 -23.18 -4.52
N SER A 89 -8.63 -24.18 -4.38
CA SER A 89 -8.28 -25.59 -4.25
C SER A 89 -7.55 -26.11 -5.48
N GLY A 90 -7.99 -25.74 -6.68
CA GLY A 90 -7.34 -26.12 -7.94
C GLY A 90 -5.90 -25.58 -8.03
N PHE A 91 -5.69 -24.31 -7.66
CA PHE A 91 -4.35 -23.72 -7.61
C PHE A 91 -3.45 -24.41 -6.58
N LEU A 92 -3.98 -24.74 -5.40
CA LEU A 92 -3.24 -25.48 -4.37
C LEU A 92 -2.86 -26.89 -4.83
N THR A 93 -3.80 -27.63 -5.43
CA THR A 93 -3.55 -28.98 -5.93
C THR A 93 -2.53 -28.98 -7.07
N LEU A 94 -2.70 -28.10 -8.06
CA LEU A 94 -1.76 -27.96 -9.19
C LEU A 94 -0.38 -27.52 -8.73
N GLY A 95 -0.32 -26.55 -7.81
CA GLY A 95 0.92 -26.09 -7.22
C GLY A 95 1.64 -27.22 -6.46
N THR A 96 0.90 -28.01 -5.66
CA THR A 96 1.46 -29.11 -4.86
C THR A 96 2.04 -30.20 -5.76
N ILE A 97 1.23 -30.68 -6.72
CA ILE A 97 1.64 -31.73 -7.66
C ILE A 97 2.83 -31.24 -8.50
N GLY A 98 2.76 -30.02 -9.03
CA GLY A 98 3.82 -29.42 -9.83
C GLY A 98 5.13 -29.24 -9.06
N SER A 99 5.06 -28.83 -7.79
CA SER A 99 6.23 -28.71 -6.92
C SER A 99 6.87 -30.06 -6.64
N ILE A 100 6.07 -31.07 -6.26
CA ILE A 100 6.57 -32.44 -6.00
C ILE A 100 7.21 -33.00 -7.28
N ALA A 101 6.54 -32.92 -8.42
CA ALA A 101 7.04 -33.44 -9.69
C ALA A 101 8.35 -32.75 -10.11
N SER A 102 8.46 -31.43 -9.92
CA SER A 102 9.66 -30.68 -10.25
C SER A 102 10.83 -31.04 -9.32
N ILE A 103 10.57 -31.19 -8.01
CA ILE A 103 11.60 -31.62 -7.04
C ILE A 103 12.09 -33.02 -7.39
N VAL A 104 11.19 -33.96 -7.65
CA VAL A 104 11.56 -35.34 -8.05
C VAL A 104 12.38 -35.29 -9.33
N GLY A 105 11.97 -34.54 -10.35
CA GLY A 105 12.71 -34.46 -11.61
C GLY A 105 14.09 -33.77 -11.48
N ILE A 106 14.26 -32.87 -10.51
CA ILE A 106 15.57 -32.24 -10.22
C ILE A 106 16.48 -33.21 -9.45
N VAL A 107 15.93 -33.95 -8.47
CA VAL A 107 16.71 -34.85 -7.59
C VAL A 107 17.04 -36.17 -8.27
N LEU A 108 16.15 -36.71 -9.12
CA LEU A 108 16.31 -38.02 -9.72
C LEU A 108 17.63 -38.20 -10.49
N PRO A 109 18.12 -37.24 -11.32
CA PRO A 109 19.42 -37.34 -11.99
C PRO A 109 20.63 -37.35 -11.07
N TYR A 110 20.50 -36.98 -9.78
CA TYR A 110 21.57 -37.14 -8.80
C TYR A 110 21.58 -38.54 -8.18
N LEU A 111 20.43 -39.21 -8.15
CA LEU A 111 20.28 -40.57 -7.62
C LEU A 111 20.49 -41.65 -8.69
N THR A 112 20.30 -41.29 -9.94
CA THR A 112 20.45 -42.17 -11.10
C THR A 112 21.54 -41.57 -11.97
N SER A 113 22.49 -42.34 -12.48
CA SER A 113 23.72 -41.87 -13.16
C SER A 113 23.51 -41.10 -14.49
N PHE A 114 22.38 -40.42 -14.67
CA PHE A 114 22.11 -39.53 -15.79
C PHE A 114 22.98 -38.28 -15.71
N LYS A 115 23.72 -38.01 -16.78
CA LYS A 115 24.59 -36.84 -16.91
C LYS A 115 23.86 -35.53 -17.25
N TYR A 116 22.53 -35.52 -17.22
CA TYR A 116 21.73 -34.38 -17.67
C TYR A 116 20.83 -33.85 -16.54
N ILE A 117 20.99 -32.57 -16.22
CA ILE A 117 20.10 -31.85 -15.31
C ILE A 117 19.10 -31.06 -16.16
N PRO A 118 17.80 -31.35 -16.07
CA PRO A 118 16.78 -30.62 -16.81
C PRO A 118 16.58 -29.22 -16.22
N HIS A 119 17.35 -28.24 -16.68
CA HIS A 119 17.28 -26.85 -16.22
C HIS A 119 15.88 -26.23 -16.37
N PHE A 120 15.04 -26.74 -17.26
CA PHE A 120 13.66 -26.28 -17.41
C PHE A 120 12.77 -26.59 -16.19
N LEU A 121 13.18 -27.50 -15.29
CA LEU A 121 12.41 -27.80 -14.08
C LEU A 121 12.49 -26.69 -13.02
N PHE A 122 13.54 -25.86 -13.03
CA PHE A 122 13.63 -24.72 -12.10
C PHE A 122 12.52 -23.67 -12.30
N PRO A 123 12.25 -23.16 -13.53
CA PRO A 123 11.13 -22.24 -13.72
C PRO A 123 9.76 -22.92 -13.49
N VAL A 124 9.62 -24.22 -13.78
CA VAL A 124 8.39 -24.97 -13.47
C VAL A 124 8.18 -25.06 -11.96
N LEU A 125 9.23 -25.36 -11.19
CA LEU A 125 9.20 -25.35 -9.73
C LEU A 125 8.81 -23.97 -9.23
N ALA A 126 9.45 -22.90 -9.70
CA ALA A 126 9.13 -21.53 -9.30
C ALA A 126 7.66 -21.17 -9.56
N LEU A 127 7.14 -21.52 -10.75
CA LEU A 127 5.74 -21.30 -11.11
C LEU A 127 4.79 -22.09 -10.20
N SER A 128 5.10 -23.36 -9.93
CA SER A 128 4.27 -24.22 -9.07
C SER A 128 4.22 -23.72 -7.63
N VAL A 129 5.36 -23.26 -7.10
CA VAL A 129 5.47 -22.65 -5.77
C VAL A 129 4.69 -21.34 -5.73
N MET A 130 4.77 -20.51 -6.76
CA MET A 130 3.95 -19.29 -6.85
C MET A 130 2.45 -19.61 -6.81
N MET A 131 2.00 -20.67 -7.51
CA MET A 131 0.61 -21.13 -7.46
C MET A 131 0.17 -21.66 -6.08
N LEU A 132 1.08 -22.20 -5.27
CA LEU A 132 0.79 -22.60 -3.89
C LEU A 132 0.57 -21.39 -2.96
N PHE A 133 1.41 -20.36 -3.11
CA PHE A 133 1.35 -19.20 -2.23
C PHE A 133 0.22 -18.23 -2.59
N LEU A 134 -0.09 -18.08 -3.88
CA LEU A 134 -1.07 -17.11 -4.37
C LEU A 134 -2.44 -17.22 -3.66
N PRO A 135 -3.09 -18.40 -3.55
CA PRO A 135 -4.37 -18.52 -2.87
C PRO A 135 -4.29 -18.23 -1.37
N THR A 136 -3.17 -18.57 -0.73
CA THR A 136 -2.95 -18.34 0.69
C THR A 136 -2.85 -16.85 1.00
N VAL A 137 -2.08 -16.11 0.20
CA VAL A 137 -1.95 -14.65 0.29
C VAL A 137 -3.29 -13.98 0.00
N LEU A 138 -3.97 -14.38 -1.07
CA LEU A 138 -5.26 -13.82 -1.46
C LEU A 138 -6.37 -14.13 -0.45
N LYS A 139 -6.37 -15.30 0.19
CA LYS A 139 -7.34 -15.63 1.24
C LYS A 139 -7.18 -14.70 2.45
N ARG A 140 -5.95 -14.27 2.76
CA ARG A 140 -5.66 -13.34 3.86
C ARG A 140 -6.02 -11.89 3.51
N HIS A 141 -5.61 -11.42 2.34
CA HIS A 141 -5.77 -10.00 1.98
C HIS A 141 -7.07 -9.70 1.24
N ARG A 142 -7.77 -10.71 0.71
CA ARG A 142 -8.96 -10.65 -0.15
C ARG A 142 -8.80 -9.90 -1.47
N PHE A 143 -7.88 -8.95 -1.53
CA PHE A 143 -7.58 -8.09 -2.65
C PHE A 143 -6.07 -8.00 -2.83
N SER A 144 -5.59 -8.16 -4.07
CA SER A 144 -4.20 -7.89 -4.43
C SER A 144 -4.15 -7.16 -5.76
N PRO A 145 -3.38 -6.06 -5.88
CA PRO A 145 -3.14 -5.45 -7.17
C PRO A 145 -2.43 -6.45 -8.08
N PHE A 146 -2.81 -6.46 -9.34
CA PHE A 146 -2.18 -7.26 -10.39
C PHE A 146 -1.73 -6.33 -11.52
N LEU A 147 -1.17 -6.90 -12.58
CA LEU A 147 -0.52 -6.16 -13.64
C LEU A 147 -1.45 -5.07 -14.25
N GLY A 148 -1.00 -3.82 -14.19
CA GLY A 148 -1.68 -2.67 -14.80
C GLY A 148 -2.90 -2.20 -14.02
N LEU A 149 -4.08 -2.30 -14.65
CA LEU A 149 -5.38 -1.85 -14.11
C LEU A 149 -6.26 -3.02 -13.64
N LYS A 150 -5.64 -4.17 -13.37
CA LYS A 150 -6.33 -5.41 -13.03
C LYS A 150 -5.97 -5.78 -11.60
N ASN A 151 -6.91 -6.39 -10.91
CA ASN A 151 -6.74 -6.83 -9.53
C ASN A 151 -7.16 -8.28 -9.40
N LEU A 152 -6.54 -8.96 -8.45
CA LEU A 152 -6.95 -10.30 -8.03
C LEU A 152 -7.80 -10.15 -6.77
N GLU A 153 -9.01 -10.71 -6.82
CA GLU A 153 -9.95 -10.72 -5.70
C GLU A 153 -10.33 -12.16 -5.32
N TYR A 154 -10.44 -12.41 -4.02
CA TYR A 154 -10.81 -13.72 -3.47
C TYR A 154 -12.25 -13.69 -2.96
N GLY A 155 -13.14 -14.43 -3.63
CA GLY A 155 -14.55 -14.51 -3.28
C GLY A 155 -14.82 -15.31 -2.00
N LYS A 156 -16.02 -15.16 -1.43
CA LYS A 156 -16.48 -15.99 -0.29
C LYS A 156 -16.64 -17.47 -0.68
N ASP A 157 -16.93 -17.70 -1.95
CA ASP A 157 -17.04 -19.00 -2.60
C ASP A 157 -15.70 -19.74 -2.79
N GLY A 158 -14.59 -19.12 -2.39
CA GLY A 158 -13.25 -19.70 -2.52
C GLY A 158 -12.67 -19.65 -3.93
N LYS A 159 -13.27 -18.88 -4.84
CA LYS A 159 -12.80 -18.66 -6.20
C LYS A 159 -11.97 -17.37 -6.29
N ILE A 160 -11.03 -17.36 -7.25
CA ILE A 160 -10.18 -16.20 -7.53
C ILE A 160 -10.68 -15.53 -8.79
N TYR A 161 -10.88 -14.21 -8.72
CA TYR A 161 -11.40 -13.38 -9.79
C TYR A 161 -10.38 -12.35 -10.25
N LEU A 162 -10.40 -12.04 -11.54
CA LEU A 162 -9.67 -10.93 -12.12
C LEU A 162 -10.63 -9.77 -12.36
N THR A 163 -10.47 -8.70 -11.61
CA THR A 163 -11.37 -7.54 -11.62
C THR A 163 -10.66 -6.27 -12.06
N ARG A 164 -11.46 -5.28 -12.43
CA ARG A 164 -11.06 -3.89 -12.63
C ARG A 164 -11.98 -3.03 -11.79
N ILE A 165 -11.40 -2.09 -11.05
CA ILE A 165 -12.13 -1.15 -10.20
C ILE A 165 -12.12 0.22 -10.87
N SER A 166 -13.31 0.79 -11.05
CA SER A 166 -13.52 2.15 -11.53
C SER A 166 -14.55 2.87 -10.66
N CYS A 167 -14.57 4.20 -10.72
CA CYS A 167 -15.61 4.98 -10.05
C CYS A 167 -15.81 6.32 -10.75
N ASP A 168 -16.80 7.10 -10.30
CA ASP A 168 -16.98 8.46 -10.78
C ASP A 168 -16.19 9.45 -9.91
N CYS A 169 -15.55 10.41 -10.57
CA CYS A 169 -14.81 11.46 -9.92
C CYS A 169 -15.78 12.46 -9.27
N PRO A 170 -15.70 12.72 -7.95
CA PRO A 170 -16.64 13.61 -7.28
C PRO A 170 -16.52 15.06 -7.72
N TRP A 171 -15.35 15.47 -8.27
CA TRP A 171 -15.10 16.85 -8.69
C TRP A 171 -15.52 17.17 -10.11
N CYS A 172 -15.47 16.19 -11.03
CA CYS A 172 -15.73 16.46 -12.45
C CYS A 172 -16.61 15.43 -13.16
N GLY A 173 -17.15 14.45 -12.43
CA GLY A 173 -18.08 13.44 -12.93
C GLY A 173 -17.48 12.43 -13.92
N THR A 174 -16.20 12.55 -14.28
CA THR A 174 -15.54 11.63 -15.21
C THR A 174 -15.04 10.38 -14.51
N GLU A 175 -14.86 9.29 -15.26
CA GLU A 175 -14.36 8.02 -14.72
C GLU A 175 -12.96 8.17 -14.09
N MET A 176 -12.77 7.49 -12.95
CA MET A 176 -11.50 7.25 -12.29
C MET A 176 -11.16 5.75 -12.35
N LYS A 177 -9.87 5.42 -12.45
CA LYS A 177 -9.38 4.03 -12.49
C LYS A 177 -8.37 3.79 -11.38
N LEU A 178 -8.44 2.61 -10.77
CA LEU A 178 -7.49 2.19 -9.76
C LEU A 178 -6.10 1.94 -10.37
N ARG A 179 -5.06 2.51 -9.75
CA ARG A 179 -3.65 2.36 -10.15
C ARG A 179 -2.75 2.24 -8.93
N MET A 180 -1.67 1.48 -9.07
CA MET A 180 -0.54 1.53 -8.14
C MET A 180 0.36 2.70 -8.52
N VAL A 181 0.54 3.68 -7.63
CA VAL A 181 1.40 4.84 -7.86
C VAL A 181 2.35 5.04 -6.69
N GLY A 182 3.59 5.38 -6.99
CA GLY A 182 4.63 5.63 -6.01
C GLY A 182 5.99 5.04 -6.40
N PRO A 183 7.05 5.37 -5.65
CA PRO A 183 8.35 4.73 -5.79
C PRO A 183 8.26 3.22 -5.51
N LYS A 184 9.27 2.44 -5.92
CA LYS A 184 9.23 0.95 -5.84
C LYS A 184 8.93 0.41 -4.44
N GLU A 185 9.41 1.09 -3.41
CA GLU A 185 9.30 0.69 -2.00
C GLU A 185 7.99 1.18 -1.33
N ASP A 186 7.33 2.20 -1.90
CA ASP A 186 6.16 2.85 -1.30
C ASP A 186 5.09 3.11 -2.35
N ARG A 187 4.48 2.02 -2.83
CA ARG A 187 3.38 2.09 -3.80
C ARG A 187 2.06 2.10 -3.08
N SER A 188 1.26 3.13 -3.33
CA SER A 188 -0.11 3.25 -2.83
C SER A 188 -1.14 2.93 -3.91
N GLN A 189 -2.30 2.45 -3.48
CA GLN A 189 -3.46 2.19 -4.33
C GLN A 189 -4.27 3.48 -4.46
N LEU A 190 -4.23 4.11 -5.63
CA LEU A 190 -4.94 5.37 -5.87
C LEU A 190 -5.97 5.20 -6.99
N LEU A 191 -7.18 5.71 -6.75
CA LEU A 191 -8.14 6.02 -7.81
C LEU A 191 -7.70 7.32 -8.49
N ILE A 192 -7.47 7.26 -9.80
CA ILE A 192 -6.96 8.41 -10.56
C ILE A 192 -7.94 8.78 -11.67
N CYS A 193 -8.34 10.04 -11.69
CA CYS A 193 -9.23 10.61 -12.69
C CYS A 193 -8.60 10.63 -14.09
N LEU A 194 -9.38 10.30 -15.12
CA LEU A 194 -8.93 10.37 -16.51
C LEU A 194 -8.78 11.82 -17.01
N ARG A 195 -9.64 12.74 -16.57
CA ARG A 195 -9.64 14.14 -17.02
C ARG A 195 -8.54 14.98 -16.39
N ASN A 196 -8.29 14.78 -15.09
CA ASN A 196 -7.28 15.52 -14.34
C ASN A 196 -6.49 14.59 -13.40
N PRO A 197 -5.56 13.77 -13.94
CA PRO A 197 -4.80 12.79 -13.16
C PRO A 197 -3.76 13.43 -12.23
N GLY A 198 -3.44 14.72 -12.41
CA GLY A 198 -2.50 15.45 -11.56
C GLY A 198 -3.07 15.70 -10.17
N MET A 199 -4.30 16.20 -10.11
CA MET A 199 -4.91 16.69 -8.87
C MET A 199 -6.05 15.81 -8.34
N HIS A 200 -6.79 15.12 -9.21
CA HIS A 200 -7.93 14.31 -8.77
C HIS A 200 -7.46 12.87 -8.51
N ARG A 201 -7.02 12.64 -7.28
CA ARG A 201 -6.52 11.34 -6.79
C ARG A 201 -7.19 11.03 -5.46
N ILE A 202 -7.59 9.79 -5.27
CA ILE A 202 -8.25 9.34 -4.03
C ILE A 202 -7.55 8.06 -3.56
N LEU A 203 -7.24 7.97 -2.27
CA LEU A 203 -6.69 6.75 -1.71
C LEU A 203 -7.77 5.67 -1.71
N PHE A 204 -7.46 4.52 -2.31
CA PHE A 204 -8.40 3.41 -2.35
C PHE A 204 -8.22 2.51 -1.15
N ASP A 205 -9.30 2.31 -0.41
CA ASP A 205 -9.38 1.29 0.63
C ASP A 205 -10.17 0.08 0.08
N PRO A 206 -9.54 -1.10 -0.09
CA PRO A 206 -10.22 -2.29 -0.58
C PRO A 206 -11.38 -2.78 0.31
N THR A 207 -11.40 -2.41 1.60
CA THR A 207 -12.40 -2.90 2.56
C THR A 207 -13.78 -2.27 2.38
N VAL A 208 -13.88 -1.16 1.65
CA VAL A 208 -15.15 -0.49 1.37
C VAL A 208 -16.01 -1.26 0.36
N MET A 209 -15.41 -2.17 -0.40
CA MET A 209 -16.13 -2.96 -1.39
C MET A 209 -16.72 -4.21 -0.76
N PRO A 210 -17.98 -4.56 -1.07
CA PRO A 210 -18.57 -5.79 -0.57
C PRO A 210 -17.83 -7.00 -1.16
N ASP A 211 -17.76 -8.07 -0.37
CA ASP A 211 -17.20 -9.34 -0.82
C ASP A 211 -17.96 -9.88 -2.05
N ILE A 212 -17.28 -10.72 -2.84
CA ILE A 212 -17.89 -11.41 -3.98
C ILE A 212 -18.66 -12.62 -3.44
N GLU A 213 -19.98 -12.63 -3.62
CA GLU A 213 -20.91 -13.66 -3.08
C GLU A 213 -21.44 -14.66 -4.13
N LYS A 214 -20.89 -14.66 -5.35
CA LYS A 214 -21.39 -15.46 -6.48
C LYS A 214 -21.19 -16.97 -6.36
#